data_AF-A0A8X6FD28-F1
#
_entry.id   AF-A0A8X6FD28-F1
#
_cell.length_a   1.000
_cell.length_b   1.000
_cell.length_c   1.000
_cell.angle_alpha   90.00
_cell.angle_beta   90.00
_cell.angle_gamma   90.00
#
_symmetry.space_group_name_H-M   'P 1'
#
loop_
_entity.id
_entity.type
_entity.pdbx_description
1 polymer ?
#
loop_
_entity_poly.entity_id
_entity_poly.type
_entity_poly.pdbx_seq_one_letter_code
_entity_poly.pdbx_strand_id
1 'polypeptide(L)'
;MGGATVVLAGGFRQTLPTVTPEDQINACLKNSYLWHHVEKFSLTTNMRSHIHGDLSAGQFVNKLLQIGDGKVSEDPSTGLIIMPCGQIVNSPDELLSKVYPNIRQNFKDQDWLSHRAILASRNDVVEKLNVTIKKQLPGKEYAFKSIDCILNDDEAVGGVSRPFAAWLPLISKGLEYHPVTSSARDTI
;
A
#
# COMPACT_ATOMS: atom_id res chain seq x y z
N MET A 1 4.02 -27.17 21.30
CA MET A 1 3.35 -25.92 21.73
C MET A 1 3.51 -25.78 23.24
N GLY A 2 4.33 -24.83 23.69
CA GLY A 2 4.64 -24.62 25.12
C GLY A 2 3.52 -23.92 25.90
N GLY A 3 2.28 -24.39 25.78
CA GLY A 3 1.12 -23.87 26.52
C GLY A 3 0.53 -22.54 26.02
N ALA A 4 1.07 -21.94 24.95
CA ALA A 4 0.56 -20.67 24.42
C ALA A 4 -0.71 -20.87 23.56
N THR A 5 -1.73 -20.04 23.81
CA THR A 5 -2.91 -19.91 22.96
C THR A 5 -2.63 -18.92 21.84
N VAL A 6 -2.90 -19.31 20.59
CA VAL A 6 -2.69 -18.48 19.39
C VAL A 6 -4.03 -18.21 18.72
N VAL A 7 -4.33 -16.94 18.45
CA VAL A 7 -5.50 -16.52 17.68
C VAL A 7 -5.04 -16.00 16.33
N LEU A 8 -5.59 -16.58 15.26
CA LEU A 8 -5.31 -16.20 13.88
C LEU A 8 -6.50 -15.42 13.34
N ALA A 9 -6.27 -14.23 12.79
CA ALA A 9 -7.29 -13.40 12.18
C ALA A 9 -6.85 -12.95 10.79
N GLY A 10 -7.73 -13.06 9.81
CA GLY A 10 -7.44 -12.68 8.42
C GLY A 10 -8.45 -13.23 7.43
N GLY A 11 -8.41 -12.74 6.20
CA GLY A 11 -9.25 -13.23 5.10
C GLY A 11 -8.45 -14.05 4.11
N PHE A 12 -8.80 -15.32 3.90
CA PHE A 12 -8.15 -16.16 2.87
C PHE A 12 -8.50 -15.78 1.42
N ARG A 13 -9.36 -14.77 1.24
CA ARG A 13 -9.65 -14.14 -0.05
C ARG A 13 -8.72 -12.96 -0.34
N GLN A 14 -7.72 -12.72 0.51
CA GLN A 14 -6.68 -11.70 0.33
C GLN A 14 -5.47 -12.28 -0.42
N THR A 15 -4.46 -11.45 -0.66
CA THR A 15 -3.23 -11.83 -1.36
C THR A 15 -2.53 -13.01 -0.68
N LEU A 16 -2.08 -13.96 -1.49
CA LEU A 16 -1.29 -15.10 -1.04
C LEU A 16 0.08 -14.63 -0.50
N PRO A 17 0.78 -15.49 0.28
CA PRO A 17 2.14 -15.19 0.74
C PRO A 17 3.07 -14.81 -0.42
N THR A 18 3.89 -13.79 -0.21
CA THR A 18 4.90 -13.35 -1.17
C THR A 18 6.14 -14.23 -1.04
N VAL A 19 6.11 -15.37 -1.73
CA VAL A 19 7.23 -16.31 -1.87
C VAL A 19 7.42 -16.61 -3.35
N THR A 20 8.37 -17.49 -3.69
CA THR A 20 8.50 -17.98 -5.06
C THR A 20 7.17 -18.61 -5.51
N PRO A 21 6.82 -18.56 -6.81
CA PRO A 21 5.59 -19.18 -7.30
C PRO A 21 5.49 -20.67 -6.96
N GLU A 22 6.63 -21.36 -6.96
CA GLU A 22 6.74 -22.79 -6.63
C GLU A 22 6.41 -23.07 -5.15
N ASP A 23 6.81 -22.18 -4.24
CA ASP A 23 6.60 -22.35 -2.80
C ASP A 23 5.28 -21.78 -2.30
N GLN A 24 4.51 -21.09 -3.14
CA GLN A 24 3.35 -20.32 -2.72
C GLN A 24 2.29 -21.16 -2.01
N ILE A 25 2.04 -22.37 -2.52
CA ILE A 25 1.11 -23.32 -1.90
C ILE A 25 1.68 -23.84 -0.58
N ASN A 26 2.98 -24.15 -0.54
CA ASN A 26 3.65 -24.67 0.65
C ASN A 26 3.71 -23.64 1.79
N ALA A 27 3.85 -22.36 1.44
CA ALA A 27 3.84 -21.24 2.38
C ALA A 27 2.44 -20.88 2.88
N CYS A 28 1.36 -21.39 2.27
CA CYS A 28 0.01 -21.13 2.73
C CYS A 28 -0.22 -21.76 4.11
N LEU A 29 -0.79 -20.99 5.03
CA LEU A 29 -1.11 -21.45 6.38
C LEU A 29 -1.98 -22.71 6.39
N LYS A 30 -2.86 -22.85 5.41
CA LYS A 30 -3.73 -24.04 5.22
C LYS A 30 -2.95 -25.32 4.92
N ASN A 31 -1.72 -25.21 4.44
CA ASN A 31 -0.83 -26.34 4.15
C ASN A 31 0.05 -26.72 5.36
N SER A 32 0.01 -25.93 6.44
CA SER A 32 0.75 -26.26 7.66
C SER A 32 0.16 -27.49 8.35
N TYR A 33 1.02 -28.35 8.91
CA TYR A 33 0.59 -29.49 9.73
C TYR A 33 -0.30 -29.04 10.91
N LEU A 34 -0.07 -27.83 11.42
CA LEU A 34 -0.84 -27.24 12.52
C LEU A 34 -2.29 -26.89 12.15
N TRP A 35 -2.60 -26.76 10.86
CA TRP A 35 -3.93 -26.35 10.39
C TRP A 35 -5.04 -27.30 10.86
N HIS A 36 -4.72 -28.59 11.02
CA HIS A 36 -5.64 -29.61 11.54
C HIS A 36 -6.06 -29.37 12.99
N HIS A 37 -5.28 -28.59 13.73
CA HIS A 37 -5.55 -28.23 15.13
C HIS A 37 -6.18 -26.84 15.28
N VAL A 38 -6.41 -26.13 14.17
CA VAL A 38 -7.03 -24.81 14.18
C VAL A 38 -8.54 -24.94 14.20
N GLU A 39 -9.15 -24.46 15.28
CA GLU A 39 -10.59 -24.25 15.33
C GLU A 39 -10.98 -23.03 14.49
N LYS A 40 -12.03 -23.15 13.68
CA LYS A 40 -12.42 -22.14 12.68
C LYS A 40 -13.67 -21.42 13.11
N PHE A 41 -13.56 -20.11 13.26
CA PHE A 41 -14.68 -19.20 13.45
C PHE A 41 -14.81 -18.29 12.23
N SER A 42 -16.04 -18.09 11.77
CA SER A 42 -16.34 -17.28 10.58
C SER A 42 -17.15 -16.06 10.98
N LEU A 43 -16.68 -14.87 10.60
CA LEU A 43 -17.47 -13.65 10.67
C LEU A 43 -18.34 -13.53 9.42
N THR A 44 -19.66 -13.44 9.60
CA THR A 44 -20.64 -13.41 8.50
C THR A 44 -21.12 -12.00 8.17
N THR A 45 -20.99 -11.06 9.12
CA THR A 45 -21.46 -9.68 8.95
C THR A 45 -20.31 -8.77 8.57
N ASN A 46 -20.41 -8.12 7.40
CA ASN A 46 -19.50 -7.05 7.02
C ASN A 46 -19.92 -5.76 7.72
N MET A 47 -19.24 -5.40 8.79
CA MET A 47 -19.54 -4.15 9.52
C MET A 47 -19.28 -2.91 8.67
N ARG A 48 -18.32 -2.94 7.72
CA ARG A 48 -17.99 -1.77 6.89
C ARG A 48 -19.14 -1.30 6.00
N SER A 49 -20.03 -2.20 5.57
CA SER A 49 -21.22 -1.80 4.79
C SER A 49 -22.27 -1.06 5.61
N HIS A 50 -22.19 -1.10 6.94
CA HIS A 50 -23.20 -0.53 7.84
C HIS A 50 -22.80 0.84 8.40
N ILE A 51 -21.54 1.29 8.20
CA ILE A 51 -20.98 2.46 8.89
C ILE A 51 -21.50 3.81 8.32
N HIS A 52 -22.15 3.82 7.15
CA HIS A 52 -22.56 5.09 6.51
C HIS A 52 -23.98 5.14 5.91
N GLY A 53 -24.83 4.15 6.16
CA GLY A 53 -26.24 4.19 5.73
C GLY A 53 -26.46 4.26 4.20
N ASP A 54 -25.42 4.01 3.41
CA ASP A 54 -25.46 4.08 1.95
C ASP A 54 -26.08 2.80 1.37
N LEU A 55 -27.22 2.94 0.70
CA LEU A 55 -27.95 1.84 0.04
C LEU A 55 -27.11 1.12 -1.03
N SER A 56 -26.13 1.81 -1.63
CA SER A 56 -25.24 1.24 -2.65
C SER A 56 -24.07 0.43 -2.05
N ALA A 57 -23.73 0.67 -0.78
CA ALA A 57 -22.63 -0.03 -0.10
C ALA A 57 -22.89 -1.54 0.01
N GLY A 58 -24.16 -1.94 0.19
CA GLY A 58 -24.54 -3.35 0.21
C GLY A 58 -24.28 -4.05 -1.13
N GLN A 59 -24.62 -3.41 -2.24
CA GLN A 59 -24.36 -3.94 -3.59
C GLN A 59 -22.86 -4.05 -3.87
N PHE A 60 -22.10 -3.02 -3.49
CA PHE A 60 -20.64 -3.02 -3.61
C PHE A 60 -19.98 -4.15 -2.82
N VAL A 61 -20.35 -4.31 -1.55
CA VAL A 61 -19.81 -5.38 -0.69
C VAL A 61 -20.19 -6.77 -1.21
N ASN A 62 -21.43 -6.96 -1.64
CA ASN A 62 -21.85 -8.23 -2.22
C ASN A 62 -21.05 -8.56 -3.49
N LYS A 63 -20.79 -7.57 -4.35
CA LYS A 63 -19.95 -7.76 -5.54
C LYS A 63 -18.51 -8.13 -5.16
N LEU A 64 -17.91 -7.44 -4.19
CA LEU A 64 -16.57 -7.78 -3.68
C LEU A 64 -16.49 -9.21 -3.11
N LEU A 65 -17.54 -9.65 -2.41
CA LEU A 65 -17.60 -11.03 -1.90
C LEU A 65 -17.65 -12.05 -3.04
N GLN A 66 -18.44 -11.79 -4.08
CA GLN A 66 -18.50 -12.64 -5.27
C GLN A 66 -17.16 -12.69 -6.01
N ILE A 67 -16.43 -11.57 -6.11
CA ILE A 67 -15.09 -11.52 -6.70
C ILE A 67 -14.14 -12.40 -5.89
N GLY A 68 -14.11 -12.26 -4.57
CA GLY A 68 -13.27 -13.09 -3.70
C GLY A 68 -13.65 -14.58 -3.68
N ASP A 69 -14.85 -14.93 -4.15
CA ASP A 69 -15.30 -16.32 -4.34
C ASP A 69 -15.06 -16.83 -5.77
N GLY A 70 -14.52 -16.01 -6.68
CA GLY A 70 -14.33 -16.37 -8.09
C GLY A 70 -15.65 -16.54 -8.87
N LYS A 71 -16.73 -15.90 -8.43
CA LYS A 71 -18.08 -16.03 -9.01
C LYS A 71 -18.45 -14.90 -9.98
N VAL A 72 -17.55 -13.96 -10.22
CA VAL A 72 -17.78 -12.83 -11.15
C VAL A 72 -16.99 -13.07 -12.42
N SER A 73 -17.67 -13.03 -13.56
CA SER A 73 -17.05 -13.02 -14.86
C SER A 73 -16.56 -11.62 -15.23
N GLU A 74 -15.45 -11.57 -15.94
CA GLU A 74 -14.99 -10.37 -16.62
C GLU A 74 -15.87 -10.06 -17.83
N ASP A 75 -15.96 -8.78 -18.19
CA ASP A 75 -16.55 -8.36 -19.45
C ASP A 75 -15.74 -8.92 -20.63
N PRO A 76 -16.33 -9.68 -21.57
CA PRO A 76 -15.58 -10.35 -22.63
C PRO A 76 -14.85 -9.41 -23.60
N SER A 77 -15.29 -8.15 -23.71
CA SER A 77 -14.73 -7.18 -24.65
C SER A 77 -13.57 -6.38 -24.06
N THR A 78 -13.61 -6.13 -22.75
CA THR A 78 -12.64 -5.27 -22.04
C THR A 78 -11.74 -6.05 -21.08
N GLY A 79 -12.12 -7.25 -20.68
CA GLY A 79 -11.43 -8.01 -19.62
C GLY A 79 -11.59 -7.40 -18.23
N LEU A 80 -12.58 -6.51 -18.03
CA LEU A 80 -12.76 -5.77 -16.78
C LEU A 80 -13.94 -6.31 -15.97
N ILE A 81 -13.81 -6.24 -14.64
CA ILE A 81 -14.93 -6.49 -13.73
C ILE A 81 -15.68 -5.17 -13.51
N ILE A 82 -16.95 -5.14 -13.91
CA ILE A 82 -17.82 -3.98 -13.69
C ILE A 82 -18.26 -3.93 -12.23
N MET A 83 -17.91 -2.82 -11.56
CA MET A 83 -18.33 -2.54 -10.19
C MET A 83 -19.60 -1.69 -10.16
N PRO A 84 -20.46 -1.82 -9.14
CA PRO A 84 -21.69 -1.04 -9.01
C PRO A 84 -21.44 0.44 -8.72
N CYS A 85 -20.20 0.83 -8.43
CA CYS A 85 -19.78 2.21 -8.24
C CYS A 85 -18.39 2.44 -8.84
N GLY A 86 -18.05 3.73 -9.04
CA GLY A 86 -16.81 4.15 -9.67
C GLY A 86 -16.95 4.36 -11.18
N GLN A 87 -15.87 4.83 -11.80
CA GLN A 87 -15.80 5.09 -13.23
C GLN A 87 -14.57 4.39 -13.80
N ILE A 88 -14.74 3.75 -14.95
CA ILE A 88 -13.62 3.23 -15.74
C ILE A 88 -13.03 4.41 -16.51
N VAL A 89 -11.70 4.49 -16.53
CA VAL A 89 -10.93 5.52 -17.24
C VAL A 89 -10.03 4.85 -18.26
N ASN A 90 -9.74 5.56 -19.35
CA ASN A 90 -9.03 4.96 -20.49
C ASN A 90 -7.52 5.21 -20.47
N SER A 91 -7.03 6.04 -19.54
CA SER A 91 -5.61 6.33 -19.42
C SER A 91 -5.16 6.59 -17.98
N PRO A 92 -3.87 6.36 -17.66
CA PRO A 92 -3.29 6.75 -16.38
C PRO A 92 -3.36 8.26 -16.10
N ASP A 93 -3.29 9.11 -17.12
CA ASP A 93 -3.37 10.57 -16.96
C ASP A 93 -4.81 11.00 -16.59
N GLU A 94 -5.81 10.37 -17.19
CA GLU A 94 -7.22 10.57 -16.80
C GLU A 94 -7.42 10.14 -15.34
N LEU A 95 -6.89 8.97 -14.94
CA LEU A 95 -6.93 8.49 -13.56
C LEU A 95 -6.31 9.50 -12.60
N LEU A 96 -5.11 9.99 -12.92
CA LEU A 96 -4.39 10.97 -12.11
C LEU A 96 -5.17 12.27 -11.94
N SER A 97 -5.72 12.81 -13.04
CA SER A 97 -6.50 14.05 -12.99
C SER A 97 -7.80 13.91 -12.17
N LYS A 98 -8.44 12.74 -12.19
CA LYS A 98 -9.64 12.47 -11.39
C LYS A 98 -9.33 12.23 -9.91
N VAL A 99 -8.26 11.51 -9.59
CA VAL A 99 -7.89 11.21 -8.20
C VAL A 99 -7.23 12.42 -7.54
N TYR A 100 -6.33 13.10 -8.24
CA TYR A 100 -5.59 14.27 -7.75
C TYR A 100 -5.87 15.55 -8.55
N PRO A 101 -7.11 16.07 -8.56
CA PRO A 101 -7.42 17.30 -9.24
C PRO A 101 -6.67 18.48 -8.60
N ASN A 102 -6.09 19.37 -9.42
CA ASN A 102 -5.39 20.57 -8.94
C ASN A 102 -4.29 20.26 -7.91
N ILE A 103 -3.52 19.19 -8.12
CA ILE A 103 -2.48 18.76 -7.17
C ILE A 103 -1.45 19.86 -6.87
N ARG A 104 -1.16 20.73 -7.83
CA ARG A 104 -0.26 21.89 -7.66
C ARG A 104 -0.71 22.85 -6.57
N GLN A 105 -2.01 22.96 -6.35
CA GLN A 105 -2.61 23.83 -5.35
C GLN A 105 -2.76 23.09 -4.01
N ASN A 106 -3.08 21.80 -4.05
CA ASN A 106 -3.44 21.02 -2.86
C ASN A 106 -2.29 20.21 -2.24
N PHE A 107 -1.08 20.20 -2.83
CA PHE A 107 0.02 19.34 -2.37
C PHE A 107 0.49 19.55 -0.91
N LYS A 108 0.11 20.66 -0.27
CA LYS A 108 0.40 20.93 1.15
C LYS A 108 -0.76 20.55 2.08
N ASP A 109 -1.95 20.32 1.54
CA ASP A 109 -3.17 20.01 2.29
C ASP A 109 -3.19 18.52 2.65
N GLN A 110 -2.83 18.22 3.90
CA GLN A 110 -2.75 16.86 4.42
C GLN A 110 -4.10 16.15 4.41
N ASP A 111 -5.17 16.87 4.76
CA ASP A 111 -6.51 16.30 4.80
C ASP A 111 -6.98 15.99 3.38
N TRP A 112 -6.68 16.84 2.41
CA TRP A 112 -7.00 16.54 1.01
C TRP A 112 -6.28 15.29 0.49
N LEU A 113 -5.01 15.11 0.86
CA LEU A 113 -4.18 14.00 0.41
C LEU A 113 -4.55 12.67 1.06
N SER A 114 -4.94 12.67 2.34
CA SER A 114 -5.21 11.46 3.12
C SER A 114 -6.40 10.64 2.60
N HIS A 115 -7.34 11.28 1.90
CA HIS A 115 -8.52 10.64 1.33
C HIS A 115 -8.30 10.04 -0.07
N ARG A 116 -7.06 10.05 -0.59
CA ARG A 116 -6.75 9.68 -1.98
C ARG A 116 -5.64 8.65 -2.05
N ALA A 117 -5.79 7.68 -2.95
CA ALA A 117 -4.77 6.69 -3.25
C ALA A 117 -4.95 6.15 -4.67
N ILE A 118 -3.84 5.80 -5.31
CA ILE A 118 -3.84 5.00 -6.54
C ILE A 118 -3.10 3.71 -6.23
N LEU A 119 -3.74 2.58 -6.52
CA LEU A 119 -3.19 1.25 -6.31
C LEU A 119 -2.87 0.63 -7.67
N ALA A 120 -1.71 -0.02 -7.77
CA ALA A 120 -1.32 -0.80 -8.93
C ALA A 120 -0.68 -2.12 -8.47
N SER A 121 -0.81 -3.17 -9.29
CA SER A 121 -0.32 -4.50 -8.97
C SER A 121 1.20 -4.65 -9.08
N ARG A 122 1.87 -3.73 -9.79
CA ARG A 122 3.32 -3.79 -10.04
C ARG A 122 4.04 -2.51 -9.62
N ASN A 123 5.20 -2.68 -9.02
CA ASN A 123 6.03 -1.56 -8.55
C ASN A 123 6.54 -0.66 -9.68
N ASP A 124 6.78 -1.20 -10.89
CA ASP A 124 7.21 -0.39 -12.03
C ASP A 124 6.10 0.56 -12.53
N VAL A 125 4.84 0.15 -12.41
CA VAL A 125 3.67 1.01 -12.69
C VAL A 125 3.52 2.08 -11.60
N VAL A 126 3.67 1.70 -10.33
CA VAL A 126 3.67 2.64 -9.20
C VAL A 126 4.77 3.69 -9.37
N GLU A 127 5.98 3.28 -9.72
CA GLU A 127 7.11 4.19 -9.92
C GLU A 127 6.84 5.20 -11.04
N LYS A 128 6.30 4.73 -12.18
CA LYS A 128 5.91 5.62 -13.29
C LYS A 128 4.88 6.65 -12.86
N LEU A 129 3.84 6.24 -12.12
CA LEU A 129 2.81 7.14 -11.60
C LEU A 129 3.39 8.15 -10.61
N ASN A 130 4.25 7.70 -9.70
CA ASN A 130 4.92 8.57 -8.72
C ASN A 130 5.80 9.62 -9.40
N VAL A 131 6.57 9.24 -10.42
CA VAL A 131 7.38 10.18 -11.21
C VAL A 131 6.49 11.20 -11.90
N THR A 132 5.36 10.79 -12.50
CA THR A 132 4.42 11.70 -13.15
C THR A 132 3.79 12.69 -12.18
N ILE A 133 3.34 12.23 -11.00
CA ILE A 133 2.80 13.08 -9.93
C ILE A 133 3.86 14.08 -9.45
N LYS A 134 5.06 13.58 -9.15
CA LYS A 134 6.17 14.38 -8.63
C LYS A 134 6.53 15.55 -9.55
N LYS A 135 6.54 15.33 -10.88
CA LYS A 135 6.78 16.39 -11.87
C LYS A 135 5.74 17.50 -11.87
N GLN A 136 4.55 17.24 -11.34
CA GLN A 136 3.50 18.26 -11.22
C GLN A 136 3.67 19.11 -9.97
N LEU A 137 4.33 18.60 -8.92
CA LEU A 137 4.49 19.30 -7.64
C LEU A 137 5.43 20.51 -7.78
N PRO A 138 5.06 21.67 -7.22
CA PRO A 138 5.95 22.82 -7.20
C PRO A 138 7.01 22.66 -6.10
N GLY A 139 8.20 23.21 -6.34
CA GLY A 139 9.28 23.23 -5.36
C GLY A 139 10.57 22.60 -5.87
N LYS A 140 11.59 22.57 -5.01
CA LYS A 140 12.89 21.99 -5.32
C LYS A 140 12.86 20.49 -5.08
N GLU A 141 13.38 19.73 -6.04
CA GLU A 141 13.59 18.30 -5.89
C GLU A 141 14.85 18.01 -5.06
N TYR A 142 14.73 17.04 -4.15
CA TYR A 142 15.85 16.50 -3.39
C TYR A 142 15.95 15.00 -3.65
N ALA A 143 17.17 14.54 -3.91
CA ALA A 143 17.49 13.14 -4.08
C ALA A 143 18.27 12.65 -2.86
N PHE A 144 17.77 11.60 -2.21
CA PHE A 144 18.43 10.92 -1.11
C PHE A 144 18.98 9.60 -1.65
N LYS A 145 20.27 9.35 -1.46
CA LYS A 145 20.94 8.11 -1.89
C LYS A 145 21.03 7.17 -0.69
N SER A 146 20.67 5.90 -0.88
CA SER A 146 20.99 4.87 0.12
C SER A 146 22.48 4.55 0.06
N ILE A 147 23.01 4.10 1.20
CA ILE A 147 24.34 3.52 1.29
C ILE A 147 24.13 2.03 1.46
N ASP A 148 24.46 1.27 0.41
CA ASP A 148 24.22 -0.19 0.38
C ASP A 148 25.41 -0.99 0.91
N CYS A 149 26.52 -0.32 1.26
CA CYS A 149 27.74 -0.92 1.79
C CYS A 149 28.29 -0.09 2.96
N ILE A 150 28.55 -0.72 4.11
CA ILE A 150 29.45 -0.15 5.11
C ILE A 150 30.87 -0.52 4.65
N LEU A 151 31.63 0.46 4.17
CA LEU A 151 33.07 0.30 4.01
C LEU A 151 33.71 0.93 5.25
N ASN A 152 34.17 0.06 6.16
CA ASN A 152 34.91 0.32 7.40
C ASN A 152 34.09 0.68 8.64
N ASP A 153 34.44 0.03 9.75
CA ASP A 153 33.85 0.18 11.09
C ASP A 153 34.06 1.58 11.70
N ASP A 154 34.91 2.42 11.11
CA ASP A 154 35.28 3.74 11.63
C ASP A 154 34.34 4.88 11.20
N GLU A 155 33.40 4.66 10.27
CA GLU A 155 32.42 5.69 9.82
C GLU A 155 30.98 5.42 10.31
N ALA A 156 30.80 4.52 11.28
CA ALA A 156 29.49 4.19 11.84
C ALA A 156 28.95 5.28 12.79
N VAL A 157 28.73 6.51 12.29
CA VAL A 157 27.91 7.49 13.00
C VAL A 157 26.45 7.32 12.58
N GLY A 158 25.73 6.49 13.35
CA GLY A 158 24.30 6.71 13.62
C GLY A 158 23.25 6.20 12.62
N GLY A 159 23.55 5.20 11.79
CA GLY A 159 22.56 4.60 10.89
C GLY A 159 21.67 3.55 11.56
N VAL A 160 20.51 3.93 12.11
CA VAL A 160 19.49 2.96 12.53
C VAL A 160 18.83 2.36 11.28
N SER A 161 19.24 1.15 10.91
CA SER A 161 18.60 0.37 9.86
C SER A 161 17.18 -0.04 10.29
N ARG A 162 16.16 0.34 9.51
CA ARG A 162 14.79 -0.15 9.65
C ARG A 162 14.36 -0.83 8.35
N PRO A 163 13.67 -1.97 8.42
CA PRO A 163 13.29 -2.74 7.24
C PRO A 163 12.35 -1.96 6.31
N PHE A 164 12.57 -2.16 5.02
CA PHE A 164 11.84 -1.57 3.91
C PHE A 164 10.37 -2.03 3.93
N ALA A 165 9.49 -1.20 4.48
CA ALA A 165 8.07 -1.31 4.25
C ALA A 165 7.72 -0.31 3.14
N ALA A 166 7.48 -0.80 1.92
CA ALA A 166 6.94 0.00 0.83
C ALA A 166 5.47 0.32 1.13
N TRP A 167 5.25 1.29 2.02
CA TRP A 167 4.03 2.09 2.10
C TRP A 167 4.44 3.50 1.72
N LEU A 168 4.10 3.92 0.50
CA LEU A 168 4.03 5.33 0.16
C LEU A 168 2.56 5.75 0.27
N PRO A 169 2.07 6.20 1.44
CA PRO A 169 1.25 7.38 1.41
C PRO A 169 2.20 8.49 0.96
N LEU A 170 2.10 8.87 -0.31
CA LEU A 170 2.64 10.15 -0.75
C LEU A 170 2.05 11.18 0.22
N ILE A 171 2.98 11.87 0.91
CA ILE A 171 2.80 12.83 2.00
C ILE A 171 2.58 12.21 3.41
N SER A 172 3.69 12.00 4.10
CA SER A 172 3.78 12.08 5.56
C SER A 172 5.23 12.22 5.99
N LYS A 173 5.70 13.48 6.05
CA LYS A 173 6.40 14.12 7.18
C LYS A 173 7.13 15.36 6.67
N GLY A 174 6.48 16.51 6.86
CA GLY A 174 7.24 17.68 7.28
C GLY A 174 7.87 17.33 8.63
N LEU A 175 9.17 17.02 8.63
CA LEU A 175 9.99 17.12 9.82
C LEU A 175 10.90 18.31 9.57
N GLU A 176 10.66 19.37 10.34
CA GLU A 176 11.62 20.44 10.55
C GLU A 176 12.99 19.83 10.83
N TYR A 177 14.00 20.27 10.08
CA TYR A 177 15.39 20.06 10.47
C TYR A 177 16.04 21.42 10.59
N HIS A 178 16.36 21.78 11.83
CA HIS A 178 17.25 22.88 12.15
C HIS A 178 18.65 22.55 11.61
N PRO A 179 19.35 23.49 10.94
CA PRO A 179 20.74 23.30 10.59
C PRO A 179 21.58 23.31 11.88
N VAL A 180 22.22 22.19 12.20
CA VAL A 180 23.34 22.19 13.15
C VAL A 180 24.53 22.77 12.41
N THR A 181 24.84 24.03 12.70
CA THR A 181 26.12 24.63 12.34
C THR A 181 27.18 24.11 13.31
N SER A 182 27.91 23.04 12.96
CA SER A 182 29.17 22.75 13.66
C SER A 182 30.26 23.61 13.04
N SER A 183 30.45 24.78 13.63
CA SER A 183 31.72 25.50 13.59
C SER A 183 32.79 24.65 14.27
N ALA A 184 33.80 24.23 13.52
CA ALA A 184 35.13 23.92 14.02
C ALA A 184 36.09 24.52 12.98
N ARG A 185 36.40 25.82 13.09
CA ARG A 185 37.61 26.35 13.73
C ARG A 185 38.86 25.61 13.27
N ASP A 186 39.59 26.29 12.38
CA ASP A 186 41.04 26.20 12.25
C ASP A 186 41.71 26.09 13.63
N THR A 187 42.71 25.21 13.76
CA THR A 187 44.00 25.50 14.43
C THR A 187 44.97 24.35 14.16
N ILE A 188 45.98 24.66 13.31
CA ILE A 188 47.31 24.04 13.07
C ILE A 188 47.33 22.63 12.47
#